data_AF-A0A7S0C9Z3-F1
#
_entry.id   AF-A0A7S0C9Z3-F1
#
_cell.length_a   1.000
_cell.length_b   1.000
_cell.length_c   1.000
_cell.angle_alpha   90.00
_cell.angle_beta   90.00
_cell.angle_gamma   90.00
#
_symmetry.space_group_name_H-M   'P 1'
#
loop_
_entity.id
_entity.type
_entity.pdbx_description
1 polymer ?
#
loop_
_entity_poly.entity_id
_entity_poly.type
_entity_poly.pdbx_seq_one_letter_code
_entity_poly.pdbx_strand_id
1 'polypeptide(L)'
;AFYGGHEAALDALTTSKKQFCHISENDTVQEQNETISWFRHVDATEEDRSRPRILLLSFEQAAGHNLQEACHSVILYDPMYSGTDAVADASVEEQAVGRVMRQGQKFDVTVTRILVRGPDGERSLDDWIVERNLDEDVLRAATSNFD
;
A
#
# COMPACT_ATOMS: atom_id res chain seq x y z
N ALA A 1 -17.93 -3.68 1.08
CA ALA A 1 -17.95 -3.34 2.53
C ALA A 1 -16.84 -2.33 2.77
N PHE A 2 -17.07 -1.25 3.52
CA PHE A 2 -16.00 -0.31 3.85
C PHE A 2 -15.16 -0.94 4.96
N TYR A 3 -14.06 -1.59 4.57
CA TYR A 3 -13.11 -2.17 5.51
C TYR A 3 -12.24 -1.02 6.05
N GLY A 4 -12.29 -0.80 7.37
CA GLY A 4 -11.63 0.31 8.06
C GLY A 4 -10.11 0.19 8.18
N GLY A 5 -9.46 -0.56 7.27
CA GLY A 5 -8.03 -0.87 7.35
C GLY A 5 -7.14 0.37 7.41
N HIS A 6 -7.49 1.43 6.68
CA HIS A 6 -6.74 2.69 6.72
C HIS A 6 -6.82 3.36 8.10
N GLU A 7 -8.01 3.46 8.70
CA GLU A 7 -8.19 4.06 10.02
C GLU A 7 -7.47 3.24 11.11
N ALA A 8 -7.56 1.92 11.04
CA ALA A 8 -6.86 1.02 11.96
C ALA A 8 -5.33 1.14 11.83
N ALA A 9 -4.81 1.21 10.60
CA ALA A 9 -3.38 1.44 10.37
C ALA A 9 -2.93 2.81 10.88
N LEU A 10 -3.75 3.85 10.67
CA LEU A 10 -3.49 5.20 11.16
C LEU A 10 -3.43 5.24 12.70
N ASP A 11 -4.40 4.62 13.38
CA ASP A 11 -4.42 4.53 14.84
C ASP A 11 -3.20 3.75 15.39
N ALA A 12 -2.87 2.63 14.76
CA ALA A 12 -1.70 1.83 15.13
C ALA A 12 -0.39 2.60 14.96
N LEU A 13 -0.21 3.30 13.83
CA LEU A 13 0.98 4.12 13.59
C LEU A 13 1.06 5.30 14.55
N THR A 14 -0.05 5.98 14.82
CA THR A 14 -0.13 7.08 15.78
C THR A 14 0.27 6.62 17.19
N THR A 15 -0.19 5.43 17.60
CA THR A 15 0.14 4.86 18.91
C THR A 15 1.58 4.34 18.99
N SER A 16 2.20 3.97 17.87
CA SER A 16 3.54 3.36 17.81
C SER A 16 4.69 4.29 18.21
N LYS A 17 4.46 5.61 18.29
CA LYS A 17 5.49 6.67 18.46
C LYS A 17 6.54 6.70 17.36
N LYS A 18 6.33 6.00 16.24
CA LYS A 18 7.18 6.12 15.04
C LYS A 18 6.76 7.34 14.24
N GLN A 19 7.73 7.97 13.60
CA GLN A 19 7.45 9.03 12.64
C GLN A 19 6.96 8.40 11.34
N PHE A 20 5.81 8.86 10.87
CA PHE A 20 5.21 8.49 9.59
C PHE A 20 4.54 9.71 8.99
N CYS A 21 4.26 9.65 7.69
CA CYS A 21 3.37 10.58 7.01
C CYS A 21 2.15 9.81 6.52
N HIS A 22 1.02 10.49 6.44
CA HIS A 22 -0.18 9.99 5.80
C HIS A 22 -0.84 11.13 5.04
N ILE A 23 -1.69 10.78 4.06
CA ILE A 23 -2.50 11.74 3.34
C ILE A 23 -3.89 11.73 3.95
N SER A 24 -4.32 12.87 4.51
CA SER A 24 -5.67 13.06 5.02
C SER A 24 -6.61 13.55 3.92
N GLU A 25 -7.88 13.17 3.99
CA GLU A 25 -8.92 13.71 3.10
C GLU A 25 -9.15 15.22 3.32
N ASN A 26 -8.76 15.72 4.49
CA ASN A 26 -8.85 17.15 4.82
C ASN A 26 -7.64 17.96 4.32
N ASP A 27 -6.59 17.31 3.83
CA ASP A 27 -5.41 17.99 3.31
C ASP A 27 -5.75 18.64 1.96
N THR A 28 -5.26 19.85 1.75
CA THR A 28 -5.30 20.50 0.44
C THR A 28 -4.44 19.73 -0.56
N VAL A 29 -4.80 19.79 -1.85
CA VAL A 29 -4.01 19.18 -2.94
C VAL A 29 -2.53 19.58 -2.87
N GLN A 30 -2.23 20.79 -2.38
CA GLN A 30 -0.86 21.27 -2.20
C GLN A 30 -0.13 20.50 -1.09
N GLU A 31 -0.74 20.35 0.08
CA GLU A 31 -0.17 19.60 1.22
C GLU A 31 0.03 18.11 0.90
N GLN A 32 -0.93 17.52 0.17
CA GLN A 32 -0.79 16.14 -0.31
C GLN A 32 0.44 16.02 -1.21
N ASN A 33 0.55 16.88 -2.22
CA ASN A 33 1.67 16.87 -3.16
C ASN A 33 3.02 17.10 -2.48
N GLU A 34 3.08 17.98 -1.48
CA GLU A 34 4.30 18.24 -0.70
C GLU A 34 4.74 16.99 0.07
N THR A 35 3.82 16.38 0.82
CA THR A 35 4.07 15.14 1.58
C THR A 35 4.58 14.02 0.67
N ILE A 36 3.91 13.82 -0.46
CA ILE A 36 4.32 12.81 -1.43
C ILE A 36 5.67 13.14 -2.04
N SER A 37 5.92 14.41 -2.41
CA SER A 37 7.18 14.82 -3.04
C SER A 37 8.38 14.47 -2.18
N TRP A 38 8.29 14.63 -0.85
CA TRP A 38 9.37 14.24 0.05
C TRP A 38 9.65 12.74 0.02
N PHE A 39 8.61 11.92 -0.08
CA PHE A 39 8.74 10.46 -0.11
C PHE A 39 9.19 9.89 -1.46
N ARG A 40 9.15 10.67 -2.55
CA ARG A 40 9.54 10.18 -3.88
C ARG A 40 11.04 10.21 -4.14
N HIS A 41 11.79 11.01 -3.40
CA HIS A 41 13.20 11.27 -3.68
C HIS A 41 14.11 10.49 -2.75
N VAL A 42 15.25 10.06 -3.30
CA VAL A 42 16.35 9.47 -2.53
C VAL A 42 16.97 10.54 -1.66
N ASP A 43 17.37 10.18 -0.44
CA ASP A 43 18.02 11.13 0.46
C ASP A 43 19.33 11.66 -0.12
N ALA A 44 19.44 12.98 -0.23
CA ALA A 44 20.66 13.65 -0.64
C ALA A 44 21.36 14.34 0.54
N THR A 45 20.58 14.79 1.54
CA THR A 45 21.03 15.59 2.67
C THR A 45 20.75 14.88 4.01
N GLU A 46 21.39 15.35 5.09
CA GLU A 46 21.08 14.88 6.45
C GLU A 46 19.64 15.22 6.87
N GLU A 47 19.10 16.32 6.36
CA GLU A 47 17.70 16.69 6.56
C GLU A 47 16.78 15.62 5.96
N ASP A 48 17.01 15.21 4.71
CA ASP A 48 16.23 14.17 4.05
C ASP A 48 16.26 12.85 4.86
N ARG A 49 17.43 12.45 5.35
CA ARG A 49 17.60 11.23 6.17
C ARG A 49 16.85 11.27 7.49
N SER A 50 16.58 12.47 8.02
CA SER A 50 15.83 12.68 9.26
C SER A 50 14.31 12.69 9.06
N ARG A 51 13.82 12.69 7.81
CA ARG A 51 12.39 12.67 7.50
C ARG A 51 11.74 11.32 7.83
N PRO A 52 10.43 11.29 8.06
CA PRO A 52 9.68 10.05 8.26
C PRO A 52 9.92 9.04 7.13
N ARG A 53 9.98 7.75 7.49
CA ARG A 53 10.29 6.66 6.53
C ARG A 53 9.09 5.80 6.15
N ILE A 54 7.94 6.10 6.75
CA ILE A 54 6.70 5.36 6.54
C ILE A 54 5.71 6.34 5.92
N LEU A 55 5.17 5.98 4.76
CA LEU A 55 4.07 6.68 4.11
C LEU A 55 2.84 5.77 4.13
N LEU A 56 1.80 6.17 4.85
CA LEU A 56 0.50 5.51 4.87
C LEU A 56 -0.39 6.09 3.77
N LEU A 57 -0.90 5.22 2.90
CA LEU A 57 -1.82 5.58 1.81
C LEU A 57 -3.02 4.62 1.83
N SER A 58 -4.18 5.11 1.42
CA SER A 58 -5.25 4.24 0.93
C SER A 58 -4.91 3.69 -0.46
N PHE A 59 -5.60 2.64 -0.91
CA PHE A 59 -5.44 2.11 -2.27
C PHE A 59 -5.73 3.18 -3.34
N GLU A 60 -6.76 4.01 -3.13
CA GLU A 60 -7.12 5.09 -4.03
C GLU A 60 -6.01 6.15 -4.15
N GLN A 61 -5.40 6.52 -3.02
CA GLN A 61 -4.27 7.47 -2.98
C GLN A 61 -3.02 6.87 -3.65
N ALA A 62 -2.73 5.59 -3.43
CA ALA A 62 -1.55 4.93 -3.99
C ALA A 62 -1.53 4.98 -5.53
N ALA A 63 -2.68 4.81 -6.19
CA ALA A 63 -2.80 4.72 -7.65
C ALA A 63 -2.29 5.95 -8.44
N GLY A 64 -1.91 7.05 -7.80
CA GLY A 64 -1.44 8.27 -8.48
C GLY A 64 0.06 8.53 -8.45
N HIS A 65 0.88 7.72 -7.76
CA HIS A 65 2.22 8.17 -7.36
C HIS A 65 3.39 7.32 -7.90
N ASN A 66 4.52 7.97 -8.15
CA ASN A 66 5.75 7.31 -8.58
C ASN A 66 6.64 7.14 -7.35
N LEU A 67 6.71 5.92 -6.79
CA LEU A 67 7.44 5.63 -5.54
C LEU A 67 8.67 4.74 -5.78
N GLN A 68 8.95 4.38 -7.03
CA GLN A 68 9.96 3.39 -7.40
C GLN A 68 11.41 3.79 -7.08
N GLU A 69 11.69 5.08 -6.85
CA GLU A 69 13.07 5.53 -6.58
C GLU A 69 13.45 5.47 -5.10
N ALA A 70 12.47 5.66 -4.20
CA ALA A 70 12.69 5.84 -2.78
C ALA A 70 12.09 4.71 -1.91
N CYS A 71 11.13 3.95 -2.44
CA CYS A 71 10.52 2.84 -1.74
C CYS A 71 10.94 1.51 -2.36
N HIS A 72 11.19 0.51 -1.52
CA HIS A 72 11.40 -0.89 -1.94
C HIS A 72 10.76 -1.88 -0.95
N SER A 73 9.96 -1.38 0.00
CA SER A 73 9.25 -2.18 1.00
C SER A 73 7.80 -1.74 1.04
N VAL A 74 6.89 -2.63 0.65
CA VAL A 74 5.44 -2.39 0.61
C VAL A 74 4.78 -3.25 1.66
N ILE A 75 3.92 -2.65 2.48
CA ILE A 75 3.09 -3.35 3.44
C ILE A 75 1.64 -3.13 3.04
N LEU A 76 0.97 -4.22 2.64
CA LEU A 76 -0.47 -4.26 2.46
C LEU A 76 -1.08 -4.64 3.81
N TYR A 77 -1.57 -3.63 4.52
CA TYR A 77 -2.09 -3.77 5.88
C TYR A 77 -3.43 -4.51 5.92
N ASP A 78 -4.27 -4.29 4.91
CA ASP A 78 -5.61 -4.85 4.77
C ASP A 78 -5.81 -5.22 3.30
N PRO A 79 -6.31 -6.43 2.96
CA PRO A 79 -6.51 -6.80 1.57
C PRO A 79 -7.67 -6.05 0.91
N MET A 80 -7.61 -5.85 -0.40
CA MET A 80 -8.70 -5.20 -1.14
C MET A 80 -9.89 -6.16 -1.27
N TYR A 81 -11.08 -5.71 -0.85
CA TYR A 81 -12.30 -6.51 -0.93
C TYR A 81 -13.55 -5.65 -1.22
N SER A 82 -13.97 -5.61 -2.49
CA SER A 82 -15.25 -5.02 -2.88
C SER A 82 -16.44 -5.92 -2.54
N GLY A 83 -16.20 -7.23 -2.42
CA GLY A 83 -17.23 -8.26 -2.18
C GLY A 83 -17.81 -8.89 -3.43
N THR A 84 -17.52 -8.36 -4.61
CA THR A 84 -18.20 -8.75 -5.85
C THR A 84 -17.27 -9.18 -6.98
N ASP A 85 -16.06 -8.61 -7.06
CA ASP A 85 -15.18 -8.82 -8.21
C ASP A 85 -13.73 -9.03 -7.77
N ALA A 86 -13.29 -10.29 -7.83
CA ALA A 86 -11.93 -10.67 -7.45
C ALA A 86 -10.86 -10.06 -8.38
N VAL A 87 -11.17 -9.93 -9.68
CA VAL A 87 -10.22 -9.41 -10.67
C VAL A 87 -10.05 -7.90 -10.47
N ALA A 88 -11.14 -7.17 -10.22
CA ALA A 88 -11.06 -5.75 -9.90
C ALA A 88 -10.30 -5.52 -8.58
N ASP A 89 -10.58 -6.31 -7.55
CA ASP A 89 -9.91 -6.21 -6.25
C ASP A 89 -8.39 -6.46 -6.37
N ALA A 90 -8.01 -7.54 -7.06
CA ALA A 90 -6.60 -7.85 -7.34
C ALA A 90 -5.94 -6.77 -8.20
N SER A 91 -6.64 -6.23 -9.20
CA SER A 91 -6.11 -5.14 -10.05
C SER A 91 -5.78 -3.89 -9.23
N VAL A 92 -6.59 -3.54 -8.23
CA VAL A 92 -6.33 -2.41 -7.34
C VAL A 92 -5.08 -2.66 -6.47
N GLU A 93 -4.92 -3.86 -5.90
CA GLU A 93 -3.70 -4.22 -5.16
C GLU A 93 -2.46 -4.14 -6.05
N GLU A 94 -2.51 -4.76 -7.24
CA GLU A 94 -1.39 -4.79 -8.18
C GLU A 94 -1.04 -3.39 -8.69
N GLN A 95 -2.03 -2.53 -8.91
CA GLN A 95 -1.79 -1.13 -9.28
C GLN A 95 -1.08 -0.34 -8.18
N ALA A 96 -1.36 -0.64 -6.90
CA ALA A 96 -0.68 0.00 -5.77
C ALA A 96 0.75 -0.52 -5.63
N VAL A 97 0.97 -1.84 -5.75
CA VAL A 97 2.30 -2.46 -5.74
C VAL A 97 3.15 -1.97 -6.92
N GLY A 98 2.54 -1.84 -8.11
CA GLY A 98 3.17 -1.36 -9.34
C GLY A 98 3.65 0.09 -9.28
N ARG A 99 3.30 0.86 -8.24
CA ARG A 99 3.86 2.21 -7.99
C ARG A 99 5.28 2.16 -7.47
N VAL A 100 5.65 1.04 -6.85
CA VAL A 100 6.97 0.76 -6.30
C VAL A 100 7.74 -0.19 -7.22
N MET A 101 7.09 -1.23 -7.74
CA MET A 101 7.63 -2.15 -8.73
C MET A 101 7.42 -1.59 -10.15
N ARG A 102 8.23 -0.59 -10.53
CA ARG A 102 8.16 0.07 -11.84
C ARG A 102 9.54 0.25 -12.47
N GLN A 103 9.59 0.50 -13.77
CA GLN A 103 10.83 0.89 -14.45
C GLN A 103 11.49 2.08 -13.71
N GLY A 104 12.77 1.92 -13.36
CA GLY A 104 13.52 2.89 -12.55
C GLY A 104 13.80 2.41 -11.13
N GLN A 105 13.11 1.37 -10.64
CA GLN A 105 13.44 0.70 -9.38
C GLN A 105 14.84 0.06 -9.45
N LYS A 106 15.66 0.32 -8.42
CA LYS A 106 17.06 -0.16 -8.34
C LYS A 106 17.28 -1.23 -7.28
N PHE A 107 16.29 -1.47 -6.42
CA PHE A 107 16.37 -2.40 -5.31
C PHE A 107 15.30 -3.50 -5.43
N ASP A 108 15.55 -4.63 -4.79
CA ASP A 108 14.56 -5.71 -4.71
C ASP A 108 13.35 -5.24 -3.90
N VAL A 109 12.17 -5.27 -4.52
CA VAL A 109 10.91 -4.86 -3.88
C VAL A 109 10.38 -6.01 -3.04
N THR A 110 10.23 -5.78 -1.74
CA THR A 110 9.58 -6.71 -0.82
C THR A 110 8.13 -6.27 -0.58
N VAL A 111 7.17 -7.15 -0.88
CA VAL A 111 5.75 -6.94 -0.58
C VAL A 111 5.35 -7.84 0.58
N THR A 112 4.90 -7.25 1.68
CA THR A 112 4.43 -7.96 2.87
C THR A 112 2.93 -7.75 3.02
N ARG A 113 2.17 -8.83 3.23
CA ARG A 113 0.74 -8.78 3.55
C ARG A 113 0.54 -9.16 5.02
N ILE A 114 -0.26 -8.39 5.73
CA ILE A 114 -0.65 -8.71 7.10
C ILE A 114 -1.91 -9.56 7.04
N LEU A 115 -1.90 -10.69 7.74
CA LEU A 115 -3.04 -11.60 7.83
C LEU A 115 -3.45 -11.73 9.29
N VAL A 116 -4.69 -11.35 9.60
CA VAL A 116 -5.24 -11.61 10.93
C VAL A 116 -5.65 -13.08 11.02
N ARG A 117 -5.34 -13.74 12.13
CA ARG A 117 -5.79 -15.11 12.41
C ARG A 117 -6.64 -15.15 13.68
N GLY A 118 -7.49 -16.16 13.78
CA GLY A 118 -8.20 -16.46 15.02
C GLY A 118 -7.22 -16.73 16.17
N PRO A 119 -7.66 -16.62 17.43
CA PRO A 119 -6.81 -16.81 18.61
C PRO A 119 -6.11 -18.17 18.64
N ASP A 120 -6.73 -19.20 18.04
CA ASP A 120 -6.19 -20.56 17.93
C ASP A 120 -5.50 -20.82 16.58
N GLY A 121 -5.16 -19.76 15.83
CA GLY A 121 -4.51 -19.85 14.51
C GLY A 121 -5.47 -20.16 13.35
N GLU A 122 -6.77 -20.09 13.61
CA GLU A 122 -7.82 -20.33 12.62
C GLU A 122 -7.75 -19.32 11.46
N ARG A 123 -8.17 -19.80 10.28
CA ARG A 123 -8.26 -18.96 9.08
C ARG A 123 -9.32 -17.89 9.29
N SER A 124 -8.98 -16.65 8.95
CA SER A 124 -9.90 -15.52 8.95
C SER A 124 -10.40 -15.22 7.54
N LEU A 125 -11.25 -14.19 7.41
CA LEU A 125 -11.65 -13.69 6.10
C LEU A 125 -10.44 -13.17 5.30
N ASP A 126 -9.43 -12.60 5.95
CA ASP A 126 -8.21 -12.10 5.30
C ASP A 126 -7.50 -13.23 4.56
N ASP A 127 -7.40 -14.43 5.16
CA ASP A 127 -6.79 -15.60 4.50
C ASP A 127 -7.54 -15.91 3.19
N TRP A 128 -8.88 -15.91 3.20
CA TRP A 128 -9.68 -16.19 2.01
C TRP A 128 -9.57 -15.08 0.95
N ILE A 129 -9.58 -13.81 1.35
CA ILE A 129 -9.48 -12.68 0.42
C ILE A 129 -8.10 -12.67 -0.23
N VAL A 130 -7.03 -12.83 0.55
CA VAL A 130 -5.65 -12.83 0.04
C VAL A 130 -5.42 -14.02 -0.87
N GLU A 131 -5.87 -15.24 -0.51
CA GLU A 131 -5.77 -16.39 -1.42
C GLU A 131 -6.50 -16.14 -2.74
N ARG A 132 -7.70 -15.57 -2.69
CA ARG A 132 -8.48 -15.22 -3.89
C ARG A 132 -7.79 -14.15 -4.74
N ASN A 133 -7.23 -13.10 -4.13
CA ASN A 133 -6.56 -12.01 -4.84
C ASN A 133 -5.20 -12.43 -5.41
N LEU A 134 -4.57 -13.46 -4.83
CA LEU A 134 -3.30 -14.03 -5.28
C LEU A 134 -3.46 -15.25 -6.19
N ASP A 135 -4.69 -15.65 -6.49
CA ASP A 135 -4.96 -16.74 -7.42
C ASP A 135 -4.36 -16.42 -8.80
N GLU A 136 -3.68 -17.38 -9.42
CA GLU A 136 -2.91 -17.15 -10.65
C GLU A 136 -3.82 -16.71 -11.82
N ASP A 137 -5.03 -17.26 -11.92
CA ASP A 137 -5.96 -16.89 -12.97
C ASP A 137 -6.53 -15.49 -12.73
N VAL A 138 -6.79 -15.14 -11.47
CA VAL A 138 -7.23 -13.79 -11.07
C VAL A 138 -6.15 -12.76 -11.34
N LEU A 139 -4.91 -13.02 -10.93
CA LEU A 139 -3.76 -12.14 -11.16
C LEU A 139 -3.49 -11.98 -12.66
N ARG A 140 -3.54 -13.07 -13.43
CA ARG A 140 -3.36 -13.02 -14.89
C ARG A 140 -4.44 -12.15 -15.53
N ALA A 141 -5.70 -12.33 -15.16
CA ALA A 141 -6.80 -11.52 -15.67
C ALA A 141 -6.64 -10.04 -15.26
N ALA A 142 -6.27 -9.78 -14.00
CA ALA A 142 -6.09 -8.44 -13.46
C ALA A 142 -4.93 -7.70 -14.15
N THR A 143 -3.87 -8.42 -14.49
CA THR A 143 -2.65 -7.86 -15.11
C THR A 143 -2.73 -7.78 -16.63
N SER A 144 -3.46 -8.68 -17.30
CA SER A 144 -3.64 -8.69 -18.76
C SER A 144 -4.43 -7.49 -19.31
N ASN A 145 -5.10 -6.73 -18.44
CA ASN A 145 -5.72 -5.47 -18.80
C ASN A 145 -4.73 -4.29 -18.84
N PHE A 146 -3.44 -4.51 -18.55
CA PHE A 146 -2.39 -3.48 -18.63
C PHE A 146 -1.55 -3.53 -19.92
N ASP A 147 -1.87 -4.44 -20.86
CA ASP A 147 -1.25 -4.52 -22.20
C ASP A 147 -2.06 -3.78 -23.28
#